data_AF-A0A7K4M484-F1
#
_entry.id   AF-A0A7K4M484-F1
#
_cell.length_a   1.000
_cell.length_b   1.000
_cell.length_c   1.000
_cell.angle_alpha   90.00
_cell.angle_beta   90.00
_cell.angle_gamma   90.00
#
_symmetry.space_group_name_H-M   'P 1'
#
loop_
_entity.id
_entity.type
_entity.pdbx_description
1 polymer ?
#
loop_
_entity_poly.entity_id
_entity_poly.type
_entity_poly.pdbx_seq_one_letter_code
_entity_poly.pdbx_strand_id
1 'polypeptide(L)'
;SAGPYAPPVSTHPGKCHPAGPSPSPSSTPTLTSRRRRPAGPEFWCSIAYFELDVQVGETFKVPASCPVVTVDGYVDPSGGDRFCLGQLSNVQRTEASERAR
;
A
#
# COMPACT_ATOMS: atom_id res chain seq x y z
N SER A 1 31.34 6.66 20.01
CA SER A 1 30.73 5.33 20.14
C SER A 1 29.23 5.50 20.07
N ALA A 2 28.65 5.45 18.87
CA ALA A 2 27.20 5.40 18.70
C ALA A 2 26.85 3.92 18.55
N GLY A 3 26.03 3.37 19.46
CA GLY A 3 25.58 1.99 19.37
C GLY A 3 24.78 1.74 18.08
N PRO A 4 24.63 0.49 17.63
CA PRO A 4 23.83 0.19 16.46
C PRO A 4 22.38 0.55 16.76
N TYR A 5 21.82 1.48 15.96
CA TYR A 5 20.39 1.79 16.01
C TYR A 5 19.64 0.58 15.47
N ALA A 6 19.11 -0.26 16.36
CA ALA A 6 18.21 -1.33 15.97
C ALA A 6 16.88 -0.70 15.55
N PRO A 7 16.37 -0.94 14.32
CA PRO A 7 15.06 -0.43 13.94
C PRO A 7 14.00 -1.08 14.84
N PRO A 8 12.90 -0.37 15.16
CA PRO A 8 11.79 -0.99 15.87
C PRO A 8 11.28 -2.18 15.05
N VAL A 9 11.15 -3.33 15.70
CA VAL A 9 10.47 -4.51 15.14
C VAL A 9 9.09 -4.04 14.69
N SER A 10 8.82 -4.15 13.39
CA SER A 10 7.51 -3.89 12.82
C SER A 10 6.56 -4.99 13.31
N THR A 11 6.01 -4.82 14.51
CA THR A 11 4.83 -5.56 14.94
C THR A 11 3.67 -5.07 14.08
N HIS A 12 3.51 -5.63 12.89
CA HIS A 12 2.36 -5.39 12.03
C HIS A 12 1.10 -5.93 12.71
N PRO A 13 0.12 -5.10 13.13
CA PRO A 13 -1.24 -5.55 13.29
C PRO A 13 -1.98 -5.19 12.00
N GLY A 14 -1.99 -6.10 11.02
CA GLY A 14 -2.82 -5.88 9.83
C GLY A 14 -2.20 -6.33 8.52
N LYS A 15 -1.83 -7.61 8.41
CA LYS A 15 -2.01 -8.24 7.10
C LYS A 15 -3.50 -8.20 6.81
N CYS A 16 -3.94 -7.30 5.93
CA CYS A 16 -5.26 -7.39 5.31
C CYS A 16 -5.23 -8.62 4.41
N HIS A 17 -5.32 -9.81 5.01
CA HIS A 17 -5.53 -11.04 4.28
C HIS A 17 -6.89 -10.92 3.58
N PRO A 18 -7.00 -11.28 2.29
CA PRO A 18 -8.30 -11.56 1.73
C PRO A 18 -8.88 -12.73 2.54
N ALA A 19 -9.95 -12.49 3.28
CA ALA A 19 -10.67 -13.56 3.97
C ALA A 19 -11.14 -14.57 2.92
N GLY A 20 -10.50 -15.74 2.87
CA GLY A 20 -10.95 -16.85 2.03
C GLY A 20 -12.34 -17.31 2.50
N PRO A 21 -13.27 -17.63 1.58
CA PRO A 21 -14.60 -18.07 1.99
C PRO A 21 -14.54 -19.51 2.52
N SER A 22 -14.98 -19.72 3.76
CA SER A 22 -15.32 -21.05 4.29
C SER A 22 -16.68 -21.49 3.71
N PRO A 23 -16.85 -22.73 3.20
CA PRO A 23 -18.13 -23.15 2.66
C PRO A 23 -19.01 -23.71 3.78
N SER A 24 -20.24 -23.23 3.87
CA SER A 24 -21.33 -23.94 4.53
C SER A 24 -22.63 -23.66 3.77
N PRO A 25 -23.42 -24.70 3.41
CA PRO A 25 -24.58 -24.53 2.54
C PRO A 25 -25.86 -24.29 3.36
N SER A 26 -26.65 -23.29 3.00
CA SER A 26 -28.11 -23.39 3.11
C SER A 26 -28.81 -22.27 2.35
N SER A 27 -29.87 -22.68 1.68
CA SER A 27 -30.68 -22.02 0.67
C SER A 27 -31.63 -20.95 1.20
N THR A 28 -31.77 -19.83 0.46
CA THR A 28 -33.03 -19.06 0.29
C THR A 28 -32.85 -17.95 -0.76
N PRO A 29 -33.71 -17.82 -1.78
CA PRO A 29 -33.64 -16.72 -2.74
C PRO A 29 -34.54 -15.57 -2.28
N THR A 30 -34.05 -14.69 -1.40
CA THR A 30 -34.72 -13.40 -1.16
C THR A 30 -34.37 -12.43 -2.28
N LEU A 31 -35.30 -12.30 -3.23
CA LEU A 31 -35.33 -11.26 -4.27
C LEU A 31 -35.52 -9.89 -3.62
N THR A 32 -34.48 -9.38 -2.96
CA THR A 32 -34.42 -7.96 -2.59
C THR A 32 -33.69 -7.24 -3.72
N SER A 33 -34.47 -6.53 -4.54
CA SER A 33 -33.98 -5.45 -5.40
C SER A 33 -33.46 -4.33 -4.49
N ARG A 34 -32.36 -4.61 -3.79
CA ARG A 34 -31.61 -3.64 -3.04
C ARG A 34 -30.84 -2.90 -4.12
N ARG A 35 -31.34 -1.70 -4.48
CA ARG A 35 -30.64 -0.73 -5.34
C ARG A 35 -29.19 -0.72 -4.89
N ARG A 36 -28.35 -1.48 -5.59
CA ARG A 36 -26.96 -1.67 -5.20
C ARG A 36 -26.36 -0.29 -5.38
N ARG A 37 -26.09 0.41 -4.28
CA ARG A 37 -25.08 1.46 -4.32
C ARG A 37 -23.91 0.82 -5.09
N PRO A 38 -23.31 1.52 -6.07
CA PRO A 38 -22.10 1.01 -6.68
C PRO A 38 -21.19 0.54 -5.54
N ALA A 39 -20.66 -0.68 -5.64
CA ALA A 39 -19.55 -1.05 -4.77
C ALA A 39 -18.56 0.12 -4.89
N GLY A 40 -18.05 0.60 -3.74
CA GLY A 40 -17.14 1.74 -3.74
C GLY A 40 -15.95 1.52 -4.68
N PRO A 41 -15.12 2.55 -4.93
CA PRO A 41 -13.96 2.36 -5.76
C PRO A 41 -13.07 1.24 -5.20
N GLU A 42 -12.43 0.48 -6.08
CA GLU A 42 -11.50 -0.58 -5.68
C GLU A 42 -10.31 -0.02 -4.88
N PHE A 43 -9.89 1.20 -5.24
CA PHE A 43 -8.81 1.94 -4.60
C PHE A 43 -9.31 3.33 -4.19
N TRP A 44 -9.02 3.76 -2.97
CA TRP A 44 -9.46 5.08 -2.48
C TRP A 44 -8.52 6.21 -2.86
N CYS A 45 -7.25 5.89 -3.14
CA CYS A 45 -6.29 6.83 -3.73
C CYS A 45 -5.25 6.11 -4.60
N SER A 46 -4.45 6.91 -5.31
CA SER A 46 -3.30 6.47 -6.08
C SER A 46 -2.15 7.45 -5.83
N ILE A 47 -0.94 6.93 -5.66
CA ILE A 47 0.26 7.68 -5.28
C ILE A 47 1.30 7.47 -6.36
N ALA A 48 1.76 8.55 -6.98
CA ALA A 48 2.90 8.55 -7.89
C ALA A 48 4.06 9.31 -7.22
N TYR A 49 5.22 8.66 -7.15
CA TYR A 49 6.44 9.27 -6.60
C TYR A 49 7.29 9.87 -7.72
N PHE A 50 7.82 11.05 -7.46
CA PHE A 50 8.65 11.78 -8.41
C PHE A 50 9.95 12.19 -7.74
N GLU A 51 11.03 12.13 -8.51
CA GLU A 51 12.28 12.81 -8.20
C GLU A 51 12.43 13.94 -9.20
N LEU A 52 12.30 15.17 -8.71
CA LEU A 52 12.14 16.37 -9.54
C LEU A 52 10.93 16.22 -10.48
N ASP A 53 11.15 16.17 -11.79
CA ASP A 53 10.13 16.03 -12.84
C ASP A 53 10.00 14.60 -13.39
N VAL A 54 10.80 13.66 -12.87
CA VAL A 54 10.82 12.26 -13.31
C VAL A 54 9.98 11.41 -12.38
N GLN A 55 8.96 10.72 -12.91
CA GLN A 55 8.24 9.70 -12.15
C GLN A 55 9.16 8.49 -11.91
N VAL A 56 9.25 8.04 -10.67
CA VAL A 56 10.14 6.94 -10.26
C VAL A 56 9.29 5.80 -9.70
N GLY A 57 9.39 4.63 -10.33
CA GLY A 57 8.60 3.44 -9.98
C GLY A 57 7.17 3.46 -10.53
N GLU A 58 6.39 2.46 -10.13
CA GLU A 58 4.98 2.33 -10.51
C GLU A 58 4.07 3.18 -9.61
N THR A 59 2.90 3.56 -10.12
CA THR A 59 1.86 4.21 -9.31
C THR A 59 1.32 3.22 -8.27
N PHE A 60 1.47 3.55 -6.99
CA PHE A 60 0.95 2.74 -5.88
C PHE A 60 -0.56 2.99 -5.70
N LYS A 61 -1.37 1.94 -5.79
CA LYS A 61 -2.83 2.04 -5.61
C LYS A 61 -3.22 1.49 -4.25
N VAL A 62 -3.88 2.29 -3.42
CA VAL A 62 -4.24 1.88 -2.06
C VAL A 62 -5.64 1.25 -2.05
N PRO A 63 -5.78 -0.05 -1.72
CA PRO A 63 -7.08 -0.72 -1.71
C PRO A 63 -8.05 -0.01 -0.77
N ALA A 64 -9.33 0.04 -1.13
CA ALA A 64 -10.37 0.61 -0.27
C ALA A 64 -10.53 -0.12 1.09
N SER A 65 -9.98 -1.34 1.21
CA SER A 65 -9.90 -2.09 2.48
C SER A 65 -8.81 -1.57 3.44
N CYS A 66 -7.86 -0.78 2.96
CA CYS A 66 -6.77 -0.19 3.74
C CYS A 66 -7.07 1.30 3.97
N PRO A 67 -7.72 1.70 5.08
CA PRO A 67 -8.15 3.08 5.29
C PRO A 67 -7.00 4.06 5.55
N VAL A 68 -5.80 3.53 5.82
CA VAL A 68 -4.57 4.29 6.06
C VAL A 68 -3.49 3.68 5.17
N VAL A 69 -2.60 4.54 4.66
CA VAL A 69 -1.40 4.13 3.94
C VAL A 69 -0.19 4.83 4.55
N THR A 70 0.91 4.09 4.72
CA THR A 70 2.21 4.62 5.14
C THR A 70 3.09 4.80 3.92
N VAL A 71 3.74 5.96 3.78
CA VAL A 71 4.77 6.21 2.75
C VAL A 71 6.06 6.56 3.48
N ASP A 72 7.13 5.80 3.25
CA ASP A 72 8.40 5.97 3.96
C ASP A 72 9.63 5.65 3.10
N GLY A 73 10.82 5.98 3.62
CA GLY A 73 12.11 5.76 2.95
C GLY A 73 12.73 4.37 3.16
N TYR A 74 12.02 3.42 3.79
CA TYR A 74 12.53 2.06 3.96
C TYR A 74 12.45 1.26 2.64
N VAL A 75 12.81 -0.03 2.69
CA VAL A 75 13.03 -0.88 1.51
C VAL A 75 12.13 -2.13 1.48
N ASP A 76 11.04 -2.18 2.24
CA ASP A 76 10.15 -3.33 2.31
C ASP A 76 9.25 -3.43 1.04
N PRO A 77 9.30 -4.53 0.26
CA PRO A 77 8.52 -4.68 -0.96
C PRO A 77 7.06 -5.14 -0.73
N SER A 78 6.62 -5.33 0.52
CA SER A 78 5.35 -6.00 0.84
C SER A 78 4.08 -5.31 0.31
N GLY A 79 4.11 -4.00 0.06
CA GLY A 79 2.98 -3.25 -0.49
C GLY A 79 1.73 -3.19 0.41
N GLY A 80 0.55 -3.09 -0.20
CA GLY A 80 -0.74 -3.06 0.51
C GLY A 80 -1.06 -1.70 1.14
N ASP A 81 -0.83 -1.58 2.44
CA ASP A 81 -0.99 -0.33 3.21
C ASP A 81 0.34 0.40 3.43
N ARG A 82 1.43 -0.05 2.81
CA ARG A 82 2.76 0.58 2.95
C ARG A 82 3.48 0.68 1.61
N PHE A 83 3.91 1.90 1.27
CA PHE A 83 4.67 2.21 0.06
C PHE A 83 6.09 2.68 0.44
N CYS A 84 7.07 1.80 0.26
CA CYS A 84 8.48 2.04 0.58
C CYS A 84 9.24 2.60 -0.63
N LEU A 85 9.72 3.84 -0.51
CA LEU A 85 10.42 4.56 -1.58
C LEU A 85 11.91 4.19 -1.69
N GLY A 86 12.50 3.64 -0.62
CA GLY A 86 13.93 3.40 -0.48
C GLY A 86 14.51 2.46 -1.55
N GLN A 87 13.74 1.47 -1.99
CA GLN A 87 14.17 0.48 -2.98
C GLN A 87 14.00 0.93 -4.44
N LEU A 88 13.33 2.06 -4.70
CA LEU A 88 13.04 2.50 -6.06
C LEU A 88 14.31 3.02 -6.74
N SER A 89 14.64 2.47 -7.90
CA SER A 89 15.77 2.90 -8.71
C SER A 89 15.38 4.03 -9.66
N ASN A 90 16.30 4.96 -9.88
CA ASN A 90 16.20 5.98 -10.91
C ASN A 90 17.60 6.22 -11.48
N VAL A 91 17.78 5.96 -12.78
CA VAL A 91 19.09 6.15 -13.45
C VAL A 91 19.48 7.62 -13.57
N GLN A 92 18.50 8.53 -13.43
CA GLN A 92 18.70 9.98 -13.50
C GLN A 92 18.83 10.62 -12.12
N ARG A 93 18.98 9.82 -11.06
CA ARG A 93 19.03 10.34 -9.70
C ARG A 93 20.25 11.21 -9.50
N THR A 94 20.02 12.40 -8.94
CA THR A 94 21.07 13.37 -8.64
C THR A 94 21.49 13.29 -7.16
N GLU A 95 22.69 13.77 -6.84
CA GLU A 95 23.19 13.88 -5.45
C GLU A 95 22.24 14.64 -4.51
N ALA A 96 21.57 15.67 -5.01
CA ALA A 96 20.58 16.42 -4.25
C ALA A 96 19.35 15.56 -3.92
N SER A 97 18.91 14.74 -4.88
CA SER A 97 17.81 13.80 -4.67
C SER A 97 18.21 12.66 -3.73
N GLU A 98 19.42 12.11 -3.83
CA GLU A 98 19.89 11.07 -2.90
C GLU A 98 19.96 11.59 -1.47
N ARG A 99 20.41 12.84 -1.26
CA ARG A 99 20.48 13.44 0.08
C ARG A 99 19.10 13.73 0.69
N ALA A 100 18.11 14.01 -0.13
CA ALA A 100 16.76 14.33 0.32
C ALA A 100 15.92 13.10 0.67
N ARG A 101 16.31 11.92 0.16
CA ARG A 101 15.70 10.62 0.46
C ARG A 101 16.13 10.11 1.84
#